data_AF-A0A3N2QBC5-F1
#
_entry.id   AF-A0A3N2QBC5-F1
#
_cell.length_a   1.000
_cell.length_b   1.000
_cell.length_c   1.000
_cell.angle_alpha   90.00
_cell.angle_beta   90.00
_cell.angle_gamma   90.00
#
_symmetry.space_group_name_H-M   'P 1'
#
loop_
_entity.id
_entity.type
_entity.pdbx_description
1 polymer ?
#
loop_
_entity_poly.entity_id
_entity_poly.type
_entity_poly.pdbx_seq_one_letter_code
_entity_poly.pdbx_strand_id
1 'polypeptide(L)'
;MPKRDAIVSQLPEESKEARRELRQMLDKNGQEKLDKRTLKIRQIDELIAFIDASLHNQKTYRTLLKLLPACERIELEKKFESAVDLEEEKAILTQNLCGLTVFMDSDMKTQQNYMDLLDILPEDESIALKNAVVNAKTPDEVDQLIASKLPQELINLDTCTREKLAKCPNSVRKEILKNAMEKEGRPINAPIAPESNELDESGKATVAPHQKKPVISDKTKMALSMDEASRKPIIKSKATISSSEVNLNELIEQKIQEQVNHPDDSLQDEWGPKLPLKGNTRKHFLNLIEDFAESDRKDLKKLFDQTDPESIKRFLSVYDTGYSVDEFKQLLDTLICLYRDVPHLTIKMCNDGNTLTTGDELAIWRRTNGNQRELLTRLRDLLSDLSN
;
A
#
# COMPACT_ATOMS: atom_id res chain seq x y z
N MET A 1 14.05 33.79 9.51
CA MET A 1 14.67 33.37 8.22
C MET A 1 13.69 33.71 7.09
N PRO A 2 13.83 34.84 6.37
CA PRO A 2 12.79 35.31 5.42
C PRO A 2 13.12 35.14 3.93
N LYS A 3 14.15 34.36 3.54
CA LYS A 3 14.55 34.16 2.13
C LYS A 3 14.12 32.80 1.52
N ARG A 4 13.40 31.95 2.27
CA ARG A 4 13.14 30.54 1.91
C ARG A 4 12.07 30.32 0.83
N ASP A 5 11.13 31.25 0.65
CA ASP A 5 9.94 31.01 -0.19
C ASP A 5 9.82 31.90 -1.43
N ALA A 6 10.76 32.83 -1.68
CA ALA A 6 10.55 33.87 -2.67
C ALA A 6 10.47 33.37 -4.13
N ILE A 7 11.24 32.35 -4.51
CA ILE A 7 11.23 31.80 -5.89
C ILE A 7 10.11 30.77 -6.04
N VAL A 8 9.89 29.93 -5.03
CA VAL A 8 8.82 28.93 -5.01
C VAL A 8 7.44 29.59 -5.05
N SER A 9 7.26 30.74 -4.37
CA SER A 9 6.01 31.50 -4.43
C SER A 9 5.74 32.13 -5.80
N GLN A 10 6.80 32.35 -6.60
CA GLN A 10 6.73 32.87 -7.96
C GLN A 10 6.46 31.78 -9.02
N LEU A 11 6.37 30.51 -8.63
CA LEU A 11 6.02 29.44 -9.56
C LEU A 11 4.60 29.65 -10.13
N PRO A 12 4.37 29.30 -11.41
CA PRO A 12 3.02 29.13 -11.95
C PRO A 12 2.22 28.11 -11.13
N GLU A 13 0.88 28.25 -11.09
CA GLU A 13 0.02 27.34 -10.32
C GLU A 13 0.15 25.87 -10.76
N GLU A 14 0.33 25.62 -12.06
CA GLU A 14 0.56 24.27 -12.58
C GLU A 14 1.83 23.63 -11.99
N SER A 15 2.92 24.40 -11.91
CA SER A 15 4.18 23.92 -11.33
C SER A 15 4.12 23.78 -9.81
N LYS A 16 3.27 24.58 -9.13
CA LYS A 16 2.98 24.39 -7.69
C LYS A 16 2.21 23.09 -7.46
N GLU A 17 1.24 22.78 -8.31
CA GLU A 17 0.48 21.53 -8.25
C GLU A 17 1.40 20.33 -8.52
N ALA A 18 2.22 20.39 -9.58
CA ALA A 18 3.20 19.36 -9.91
C ALA A 18 4.18 19.12 -8.74
N ARG A 19 4.64 20.19 -8.08
CA ARG A 19 5.49 20.08 -6.89
C ARG A 19 4.74 19.47 -5.70
N ARG A 20 3.46 19.77 -5.51
CA ARG A 20 2.62 19.17 -4.46
C ARG A 20 2.43 17.68 -4.71
N GLU A 21 2.06 17.30 -5.93
CA GLU A 21 1.93 15.91 -6.35
C GLU A 21 3.25 15.15 -6.10
N LEU A 22 4.38 15.70 -6.55
CA LEU A 22 5.69 15.10 -6.32
C LEU A 22 5.99 14.90 -4.83
N ARG A 23 5.67 15.88 -3.97
CA ARG A 23 5.86 15.75 -2.51
C ARG A 23 4.99 14.65 -1.91
N GLN A 24 3.73 14.53 -2.33
CA GLN A 24 2.84 13.45 -1.89
C GLN A 24 3.35 12.07 -2.35
N MET A 25 4.13 12.03 -3.42
CA MET A 25 4.72 10.78 -3.92
C MET A 25 6.00 10.34 -3.21
N LEU A 26 6.59 11.20 -2.37
CA LEU A 26 7.88 10.98 -1.72
C LEU A 26 7.68 10.73 -0.21
N ASP A 27 8.50 9.86 0.34
CA ASP A 27 8.63 9.68 1.78
C ASP A 27 9.32 10.89 2.44
N LYS A 28 9.44 10.90 3.76
CA LYS A 28 10.04 12.03 4.48
C LYS A 28 11.47 12.33 4.01
N ASN A 29 12.28 11.29 3.77
CA ASN A 29 13.65 11.45 3.30
C ASN A 29 13.70 12.01 1.87
N GLY A 30 12.85 11.51 0.96
CA GLY A 30 12.68 12.00 -0.39
C GLY A 30 12.22 13.46 -0.43
N GLN A 31 11.27 13.85 0.43
CA GLN A 31 10.83 15.25 0.56
C GLN A 31 11.97 16.16 1.02
N GLU A 32 12.79 15.73 2.00
CA GLU A 32 13.97 16.50 2.42
C GLU A 32 15.01 16.64 1.30
N LYS A 33 15.24 15.58 0.50
CA LYS A 33 16.12 15.65 -0.67
C LYS A 33 15.58 16.63 -1.72
N LEU A 34 14.27 16.57 -2.01
CA LEU A 34 13.60 17.46 -2.94
C LEU A 34 13.75 18.92 -2.53
N ASP A 35 13.49 19.22 -1.25
CA ASP A 35 13.60 20.58 -0.73
C ASP A 35 15.06 21.07 -0.77
N LYS A 36 16.04 20.23 -0.41
CA LYS A 36 17.47 20.57 -0.50
C LYS A 36 17.92 20.85 -1.95
N ARG A 37 17.42 20.10 -2.93
CA ARG A 37 17.74 20.31 -4.36
C ARG A 37 17.06 21.58 -4.88
N THR A 38 15.77 21.76 -4.58
CA THR A 38 14.98 22.95 -4.93
C THR A 38 15.65 24.24 -4.44
N LEU A 39 16.19 24.25 -3.21
CA LEU A 39 16.86 25.41 -2.63
C LEU A 39 18.14 25.84 -3.35
N LYS A 40 18.77 24.94 -4.13
CA LYS A 40 19.99 25.26 -4.88
C LYS A 40 19.68 25.94 -6.22
N ILE A 41 18.45 25.84 -6.71
CA ILE A 41 18.02 26.37 -8.00
C ILE A 41 17.64 27.84 -7.83
N ARG A 42 18.21 28.70 -8.67
CA ARG A 42 18.06 30.16 -8.57
C ARG A 42 17.19 30.77 -9.66
N GLN A 43 16.98 30.05 -10.75
CA GLN A 43 16.15 30.50 -11.86
C GLN A 43 14.80 29.78 -11.83
N ILE A 44 13.71 30.50 -12.14
CA ILE A 44 12.35 29.94 -12.12
C ILE A 44 12.20 28.86 -13.19
N ASP A 45 12.69 29.09 -14.41
CA ASP A 45 12.58 28.13 -15.51
C ASP A 45 13.33 26.82 -15.21
N GLU A 46 14.53 26.93 -14.62
CA GLU A 46 15.30 25.77 -14.14
C GLU A 46 14.54 25.01 -13.04
N LEU A 47 13.83 25.71 -12.16
CA LEU A 47 13.06 25.10 -11.08
C LEU A 47 11.83 24.35 -11.62
N ILE A 48 11.13 24.94 -12.60
CA ILE A 48 10.01 24.30 -13.28
C ILE A 48 10.50 23.02 -13.97
N ALA A 49 11.55 23.11 -14.79
CA ALA A 49 12.12 21.94 -15.48
C ALA A 49 12.57 20.85 -14.50
N PHE A 50 13.16 21.24 -13.36
CA PHE A 50 13.53 20.30 -12.30
C PHE A 50 12.30 19.60 -11.69
N ILE A 51 11.23 20.34 -11.38
CA ILE A 51 9.99 19.77 -10.81
C ILE A 51 9.37 18.78 -11.78
N ASP A 52 9.25 19.16 -13.05
CA ASP A 52 8.64 18.33 -14.09
C ASP A 52 9.44 17.06 -14.34
N ALA A 53 10.77 17.17 -14.44
CA ALA A 53 11.65 16.00 -14.57
C ALA A 53 11.59 15.09 -13.34
N SER A 54 11.60 15.65 -12.14
CA SER A 54 11.49 14.88 -10.89
C SER A 54 10.16 14.14 -10.79
N LEU A 55 9.05 14.81 -11.13
CA LEU A 55 7.72 14.23 -11.14
C LEU A 55 7.61 13.10 -12.18
N HIS A 56 8.15 13.32 -13.38
CA HIS A 56 8.21 12.30 -14.41
C HIS A 56 9.01 11.07 -13.97
N ASN A 57 10.20 11.29 -13.38
CA ASN A 57 11.03 10.21 -12.83
C ASN A 57 10.26 9.43 -11.75
N GLN A 58 9.61 10.13 -10.80
CA GLN A 58 8.90 9.49 -9.70
C GLN A 58 7.67 8.70 -10.16
N LYS A 59 6.92 9.20 -11.16
CA LYS A 59 5.81 8.46 -11.79
C LYS A 59 6.32 7.20 -12.47
N THR A 60 7.39 7.32 -13.26
CA THR A 60 8.03 6.20 -13.95
C THR A 60 8.55 5.15 -12.96
N TYR A 61 9.21 5.58 -11.89
CA TYR A 61 9.68 4.71 -10.81
C TYR A 61 8.54 3.89 -10.20
N ARG A 62 7.43 4.53 -9.81
CA ARG A 62 6.28 3.82 -9.25
C ARG A 62 5.63 2.85 -10.23
N THR A 63 5.62 3.18 -11.52
CA THR A 63 5.15 2.25 -12.56
C THR A 63 6.07 1.03 -12.64
N LEU A 64 7.39 1.23 -12.71
CA LEU A 64 8.36 0.14 -12.76
C LEU A 64 8.26 -0.79 -11.55
N LEU A 65 8.06 -0.26 -10.34
CA LEU A 65 7.86 -1.10 -9.15
C LEU A 65 6.70 -2.08 -9.29
N LYS A 66 5.64 -1.73 -10.04
CA LYS A 66 4.52 -2.64 -10.30
C LYS A 66 4.80 -3.67 -11.38
N LEU A 67 5.80 -3.41 -12.23
CA LEU A 67 6.13 -4.23 -13.40
C LEU A 67 7.32 -5.18 -13.18
N LEU A 68 7.96 -5.11 -12.01
CA LEU A 68 9.13 -5.91 -11.67
C LEU A 68 8.78 -7.01 -10.65
N PRO A 69 9.50 -8.16 -10.68
CA PRO A 69 9.49 -9.15 -9.59
C PRO A 69 10.00 -8.57 -8.27
N ALA A 70 9.67 -9.20 -7.14
CA ALA A 70 9.94 -8.64 -5.81
C ALA A 70 11.44 -8.41 -5.56
N CYS A 71 12.31 -9.34 -5.97
CA CYS A 71 13.75 -9.18 -5.81
C CYS A 71 14.31 -8.00 -6.62
N GLU A 72 13.79 -7.77 -7.83
CA GLU A 72 14.21 -6.67 -8.70
C GLU A 72 13.66 -5.33 -8.23
N ARG A 73 12.48 -5.31 -7.58
CA ARG A 73 11.94 -4.11 -6.90
C ARG A 73 12.92 -3.62 -5.84
N ILE A 74 13.40 -4.51 -4.97
CA ILE A 74 14.36 -4.17 -3.91
C ILE A 74 15.66 -3.60 -4.50
N GLU A 75 16.15 -4.19 -5.60
CA GLU A 75 17.35 -3.69 -6.28
C GLU A 75 17.12 -2.31 -6.91
N LEU A 76 15.97 -2.10 -7.55
CA LEU A 76 15.59 -0.82 -8.14
C LEU A 76 15.44 0.26 -7.07
N GLU A 77 14.73 -0.03 -5.97
CA GLU A 77 14.57 0.84 -4.80
C GLU A 77 15.93 1.32 -4.30
N LYS A 78 16.85 0.38 -4.05
CA LYS A 78 18.19 0.68 -3.57
C LYS A 78 18.98 1.56 -4.53
N LYS A 79 18.95 1.26 -5.83
CA LYS A 79 19.65 2.05 -6.86
C LYS A 79 19.06 3.46 -6.96
N PHE A 80 17.74 3.56 -7.04
CA PHE A 80 17.02 4.82 -7.18
C PHE A 80 17.21 5.73 -5.95
N GLU A 81 17.15 5.17 -4.74
CA GLU A 81 17.42 5.92 -3.50
C GLU A 81 18.87 6.41 -3.39
N SER A 82 19.82 5.65 -3.96
CA SER A 82 21.24 5.99 -3.97
C SER A 82 21.63 7.03 -5.02
N ALA A 83 20.74 7.32 -5.98
CA ALA A 83 21.02 8.24 -7.07
C ALA A 83 21.32 9.65 -6.56
N VAL A 84 22.41 10.23 -7.08
CA VAL A 84 22.95 11.51 -6.63
C VAL A 84 22.20 12.69 -7.27
N ASP A 85 21.76 12.53 -8.51
CA ASP A 85 21.06 13.55 -9.30
C ASP A 85 19.98 13.00 -10.23
N LEU A 86 19.29 13.89 -10.94
CA LEU A 86 18.18 13.57 -11.85
C LEU A 86 18.61 12.76 -13.09
N GLU A 87 19.84 12.95 -13.56
CA GLU A 87 20.33 12.23 -14.74
C GLU A 87 20.64 10.78 -14.39
N GLU A 88 21.20 10.54 -13.21
CA GLU A 88 21.40 9.19 -12.69
C GLU A 88 20.06 8.48 -12.43
N GLU A 89 19.09 9.16 -11.81
CA GLU A 89 17.71 8.65 -11.66
C GLU A 89 17.12 8.26 -13.02
N LYS A 90 17.20 9.17 -14.00
CA LYS A 90 16.68 8.94 -15.36
C LYS A 90 17.39 7.78 -16.05
N ALA A 91 18.70 7.64 -15.89
CA ALA A 91 19.47 6.55 -16.47
C ALA A 91 19.05 5.19 -15.88
N ILE A 92 18.87 5.11 -14.55
CA ILE A 92 18.36 3.92 -13.87
C ILE A 92 16.97 3.54 -14.41
N LEU A 93 16.07 4.51 -14.53
CA LEU A 93 14.70 4.27 -15.01
C LEU A 93 14.69 3.83 -16.49
N THR A 94 15.48 4.51 -17.33
CA THR A 94 15.56 4.20 -18.77
C THR A 94 16.10 2.78 -19.01
N GLN A 95 17.12 2.37 -18.24
CA GLN A 95 17.67 1.02 -18.34
C GLN A 95 16.61 -0.06 -18.05
N ASN A 96 15.75 0.17 -17.05
CA ASN A 96 14.70 -0.77 -16.68
C ASN A 96 13.49 -0.73 -17.64
N LEU A 97 13.15 0.44 -18.17
CA LEU A 97 12.05 0.62 -19.13
C LEU A 97 12.36 0.07 -20.52
N CYS A 98 13.62 0.13 -20.96
CA CYS A 98 14.01 -0.27 -22.32
C CYS A 98 13.59 -1.72 -22.65
N GLY A 99 13.58 -2.60 -21.64
CA GLY A 99 13.11 -3.96 -21.81
C GLY A 99 11.59 -4.10 -21.92
N LEU A 100 10.80 -3.14 -21.46
CA LEU A 100 9.35 -3.26 -21.33
C LEU A 100 8.57 -2.46 -22.38
N THR A 101 9.24 -1.85 -23.36
CA THR A 101 8.58 -0.92 -24.30
C THR A 101 7.45 -1.58 -25.08
N VAL A 102 7.67 -2.79 -25.62
CA VAL A 102 6.64 -3.56 -26.33
C VAL A 102 5.44 -3.90 -25.42
N PHE A 103 5.72 -4.21 -24.16
CA PHE A 103 4.67 -4.49 -23.17
C PHE A 103 3.85 -3.24 -22.82
N MET A 104 4.48 -2.07 -22.77
CA MET A 104 3.78 -0.80 -22.51
C MET A 104 2.81 -0.43 -23.64
N ASP A 105 3.00 -0.96 -24.85
CA ASP A 105 2.10 -0.81 -25.99
C ASP A 105 0.94 -1.83 -26.00
N SER A 106 1.00 -2.87 -25.14
CA SER A 106 -0.09 -3.84 -24.97
C SER A 106 -1.32 -3.20 -24.31
N ASP A 107 -2.48 -3.86 -24.47
CA ASP A 107 -3.71 -3.35 -23.89
C ASP A 107 -3.67 -3.29 -22.34
N MET A 108 -4.46 -2.39 -21.76
CA MET A 108 -4.50 -2.17 -20.31
C MET A 108 -4.88 -3.43 -19.51
N LYS A 109 -5.66 -4.34 -20.09
CA LYS A 109 -6.07 -5.59 -19.44
C LYS A 109 -4.91 -6.58 -19.42
N THR A 110 -4.13 -6.69 -20.49
CA THR A 110 -2.89 -7.47 -20.52
C THR A 110 -1.92 -6.95 -19.48
N GLN A 111 -1.70 -5.63 -19.44
CA GLN A 111 -0.82 -5.02 -18.45
C GLN A 111 -1.27 -5.33 -17.02
N GLN A 112 -2.58 -5.30 -16.77
CA GLN A 112 -3.15 -5.63 -15.48
C GLN A 112 -2.99 -7.10 -15.09
N ASN A 113 -3.26 -8.02 -16.02
CA ASN A 113 -3.07 -9.45 -15.79
C ASN A 113 -1.62 -9.77 -15.46
N TYR A 114 -0.68 -9.13 -16.14
CA TYR A 114 0.76 -9.24 -15.83
C TYR A 114 1.07 -8.79 -14.41
N MET A 115 0.60 -7.60 -14.01
CA MET A 115 0.79 -7.08 -12.65
C MET A 115 0.20 -8.02 -11.58
N ASP A 116 -1.01 -8.54 -11.81
CA ASP A 116 -1.66 -9.46 -10.88
C ASP A 116 -0.92 -10.81 -10.79
N LEU A 117 -0.39 -11.31 -11.92
CA LEU A 117 0.42 -12.53 -11.97
C LEU A 117 1.76 -12.38 -11.23
N LEU A 118 2.47 -11.26 -11.39
CA LEU A 118 3.77 -11.06 -10.73
C LEU A 118 3.68 -11.15 -9.20
N ASP A 119 2.55 -10.74 -8.61
CA ASP A 119 2.35 -10.77 -7.17
C ASP A 119 1.90 -12.16 -6.65
N ILE A 120 1.42 -13.05 -7.53
CA ILE A 120 0.88 -14.36 -7.15
C ILE A 120 1.82 -15.50 -7.51
N LEU A 121 2.54 -15.38 -8.62
CA LEU A 121 3.49 -16.40 -9.05
C LEU A 121 4.67 -16.51 -8.06
N PRO A 122 5.25 -17.71 -7.91
CA PRO A 122 6.54 -17.88 -7.26
C PRO A 122 7.60 -16.96 -7.88
N GLU A 123 8.57 -16.52 -7.07
CA GLU A 123 9.55 -15.52 -7.51
C GLU A 123 10.33 -15.92 -8.77
N ASP A 124 10.73 -17.20 -8.88
CA ASP A 124 11.41 -17.74 -10.05
C ASP A 124 10.54 -17.71 -11.31
N GLU A 125 9.24 -17.99 -11.17
CA GLU A 125 8.27 -17.87 -12.26
C GLU A 125 7.98 -16.43 -12.65
N SER A 126 7.92 -15.51 -11.68
CA SER A 126 7.75 -14.07 -11.92
C SER A 126 8.95 -13.51 -12.71
N ILE A 127 10.18 -13.89 -12.34
CA ILE A 127 11.39 -13.52 -13.09
C ILE A 127 11.36 -14.10 -14.50
N ALA A 128 10.99 -15.37 -14.65
CA ALA A 128 10.89 -16.02 -15.96
C ALA A 128 9.84 -15.34 -16.85
N LEU A 129 8.67 -14.99 -16.30
CA LEU A 129 7.61 -14.28 -17.01
C LEU A 129 8.07 -12.89 -17.44
N LYS A 130 8.65 -12.09 -16.53
CA LYS A 130 9.19 -10.77 -16.87
C LYS A 130 10.24 -10.88 -17.98
N ASN A 131 11.17 -11.82 -17.88
CA ASN A 131 12.20 -12.01 -18.92
C ASN A 131 11.59 -12.43 -20.26
N ALA A 132 10.54 -13.25 -20.26
CA ALA A 132 9.84 -13.61 -21.49
C ALA A 132 9.15 -12.39 -22.13
N VAL A 133 8.45 -11.59 -21.31
CA VAL A 133 7.79 -10.34 -21.74
C VAL A 133 8.78 -9.33 -22.29
N VAL A 134 9.94 -9.17 -21.62
CA VAL A 134 11.01 -8.26 -22.08
C VAL A 134 11.59 -8.66 -23.44
N ASN A 135 11.60 -9.95 -23.75
CA ASN A 135 12.13 -10.47 -25.01
C ASN A 135 11.07 -10.61 -26.11
N ALA A 136 9.81 -10.27 -25.82
CA ALA A 136 8.74 -10.29 -26.81
C ALA A 136 8.95 -9.18 -27.85
N LYS A 137 8.63 -9.49 -29.10
CA LYS A 137 8.81 -8.58 -30.24
C LYS A 137 7.54 -7.83 -30.61
N THR A 138 6.39 -8.34 -30.19
CA THR A 138 5.08 -7.76 -30.51
C THR A 138 4.15 -7.78 -29.29
N PRO A 139 3.15 -6.87 -29.23
CA PRO A 139 2.12 -6.91 -28.20
C PRO A 139 1.33 -8.23 -28.19
N ASP A 140 1.07 -8.84 -29.35
CA ASP A 140 0.37 -10.13 -29.44
C ASP A 140 1.17 -11.27 -28.79
N GLU A 141 2.51 -11.26 -28.92
CA GLU A 141 3.38 -12.22 -28.22
C GLU A 141 3.32 -12.01 -26.71
N VAL A 142 3.28 -10.76 -26.25
CA VAL A 142 3.10 -10.42 -24.83
C VAL A 142 1.76 -10.96 -24.30
N ASP A 143 0.67 -10.73 -25.04
CA ASP A 143 -0.66 -11.22 -24.70
C ASP A 143 -0.69 -12.75 -24.56
N GLN A 144 -0.07 -13.45 -25.51
CA GLN A 144 0.03 -14.91 -25.49
C GLN A 144 0.86 -15.43 -24.31
N LEU A 145 1.99 -14.78 -24.02
CA LEU A 145 2.84 -15.14 -22.88
C LEU A 145 2.08 -14.99 -21.55
N ILE A 146 1.38 -13.87 -21.36
CA ILE A 146 0.59 -13.60 -20.16
C ILE A 146 -0.60 -14.56 -20.08
N ALA A 147 -1.33 -14.77 -21.19
CA ALA A 147 -2.45 -15.69 -21.25
C ALA A 147 -2.05 -17.13 -20.91
N SER A 148 -0.85 -17.58 -21.32
CA SER A 148 -0.35 -18.93 -21.02
C SER A 148 -0.17 -19.19 -19.52
N LYS A 149 0.05 -18.13 -18.72
CA LYS A 149 0.22 -18.20 -17.27
C LYS A 149 -1.08 -18.11 -16.50
N LEU A 150 -2.16 -17.64 -17.11
CA LEU A 150 -3.47 -17.57 -16.48
C LEU A 150 -4.09 -18.98 -16.34
N PRO A 151 -4.89 -19.21 -15.28
CA PRO A 151 -5.77 -20.35 -15.16
C PRO A 151 -6.76 -20.44 -16.32
N GLN A 152 -7.01 -21.66 -16.79
CA GLN A 152 -7.94 -21.96 -17.87
C GLN A 152 -9.37 -21.50 -17.53
N GLU A 153 -9.77 -21.59 -16.26
CA GLU A 153 -11.09 -21.09 -15.82
C GLU A 153 -11.23 -19.57 -16.05
N LEU A 154 -10.16 -18.80 -15.86
CA LEU A 154 -10.17 -17.35 -16.11
C LEU A 154 -10.15 -17.02 -17.61
N ILE A 155 -9.44 -17.82 -18.40
CA ILE A 155 -9.41 -17.69 -19.86
C ILE A 155 -10.82 -17.92 -20.44
N ASN A 156 -11.50 -18.95 -19.93
CA ASN A 156 -12.80 -19.42 -20.40
C ASN A 156 -14.00 -18.58 -19.92
N LEU A 157 -13.79 -17.56 -19.09
CA LEU A 157 -14.87 -16.65 -18.66
C LEU A 157 -15.55 -16.01 -19.87
N ASP A 158 -16.87 -15.91 -19.81
CA ASP A 158 -17.63 -15.15 -20.80
C ASP A 158 -17.31 -13.65 -20.73
N THR A 159 -17.61 -12.93 -21.80
CA THR A 159 -17.28 -11.50 -21.93
C THR A 159 -17.87 -10.67 -20.79
N CYS A 160 -19.12 -10.95 -20.38
CA CYS A 160 -19.80 -10.20 -19.32
C CYS A 160 -19.11 -10.41 -17.96
N THR A 161 -18.83 -11.66 -17.60
CA THR A 161 -18.14 -11.98 -16.33
C THR A 161 -16.72 -11.42 -16.29
N ARG A 162 -16.01 -11.45 -17.43
CA ARG A 162 -14.67 -10.90 -17.56
C ARG A 162 -14.63 -9.37 -17.39
N GLU A 163 -15.62 -8.67 -17.95
CA GLU A 163 -15.77 -7.22 -17.76
C GLU A 163 -16.07 -6.86 -16.31
N LYS A 164 -16.88 -7.68 -15.62
CA LYS A 164 -17.14 -7.47 -14.20
C LYS A 164 -15.87 -7.70 -13.37
N LEU A 165 -15.13 -8.78 -13.63
CA LEU A 165 -13.85 -9.06 -12.96
C LEU A 165 -12.84 -7.91 -13.16
N ALA A 166 -12.76 -7.34 -14.36
CA ALA A 166 -11.87 -6.22 -14.65
C ALA A 166 -12.16 -4.97 -13.81
N LYS A 167 -13.41 -4.78 -13.36
CA LYS A 167 -13.85 -3.66 -12.52
C LYS A 167 -13.66 -3.91 -11.02
N CYS A 168 -13.34 -5.13 -10.60
CA CYS A 168 -13.09 -5.45 -9.20
C CYS A 168 -11.80 -4.79 -8.68
N PRO A 169 -11.72 -4.48 -7.38
CA PRO A 169 -10.47 -4.05 -6.74
C PRO A 169 -9.33 -5.06 -6.93
N ASN A 170 -8.09 -4.57 -6.93
CA ASN A 170 -6.88 -5.40 -7.10
C ASN A 170 -6.83 -6.57 -6.11
N SER A 171 -7.19 -6.34 -4.84
CA SER A 171 -7.20 -7.37 -3.81
C SER A 171 -8.13 -8.53 -4.16
N VAL A 172 -9.34 -8.21 -4.64
CA VAL A 172 -10.35 -9.20 -5.04
C VAL A 172 -9.92 -9.96 -6.29
N ARG A 173 -9.41 -9.26 -7.31
CA ARG A 173 -8.91 -9.93 -8.53
C ARG A 173 -7.79 -10.91 -8.22
N LYS A 174 -6.87 -10.50 -7.35
CA LYS A 174 -5.75 -11.35 -6.93
C LYS A 174 -6.20 -12.57 -6.14
N GLU A 175 -7.18 -12.40 -5.25
CA GLU A 175 -7.78 -13.52 -4.51
C GLU A 175 -8.43 -14.53 -5.47
N ILE A 176 -9.20 -14.05 -6.45
CA ILE A 176 -9.85 -14.90 -7.47
C ILE A 176 -8.80 -15.63 -8.31
N LEU A 177 -7.77 -14.92 -8.78
CA LEU A 177 -6.67 -15.50 -9.56
C LEU A 177 -5.90 -16.55 -8.75
N LYS A 178 -5.61 -16.26 -7.48
CA LYS A 178 -4.94 -17.20 -6.57
C LYS A 178 -5.77 -18.48 -6.36
N ASN A 179 -7.07 -18.35 -6.07
CA ASN A 179 -7.96 -19.48 -5.88
C ASN A 179 -8.05 -20.35 -7.15
N ALA A 180 -8.13 -19.72 -8.33
CA ALA A 180 -8.16 -20.42 -9.61
C ALA A 180 -6.82 -21.16 -9.88
N MET A 181 -5.68 -20.55 -9.54
CA MET A 181 -4.37 -21.20 -9.65
C MET A 181 -4.20 -22.39 -8.70
N GLU A 182 -4.63 -22.23 -7.44
CA GLU A 182 -4.60 -23.32 -6.43
C GLU A 182 -5.46 -24.51 -6.87
N LYS A 183 -6.65 -24.24 -7.45
CA LYS A 183 -7.55 -25.27 -7.97
C LYS A 183 -6.94 -26.07 -9.12
N GLU A 184 -6.14 -25.42 -9.97
CA GLU A 184 -5.37 -26.08 -11.03
C GLU A 184 -4.07 -26.75 -10.53
N GLY A 185 -3.77 -26.67 -9.23
CA GLY A 185 -2.55 -27.21 -8.65
C GLY A 185 -1.28 -26.47 -9.10
N ARG A 186 -1.41 -25.22 -9.57
CA ARG A 186 -0.27 -24.39 -9.95
C ARG A 186 0.44 -23.87 -8.69
N PRO A 187 1.78 -23.79 -8.69
CA PRO A 187 2.50 -23.21 -7.57
C PRO A 187 2.15 -21.72 -7.47
N ILE A 188 1.99 -21.26 -6.23
CA ILE A 188 1.69 -19.88 -5.87
C ILE A 188 2.68 -19.42 -4.80
N ASN A 189 2.91 -18.12 -4.73
CA ASN A 189 3.75 -17.54 -3.69
C ASN A 189 3.15 -17.88 -2.30
N ALA A 190 3.97 -18.42 -1.42
CA ALA A 190 3.52 -18.80 -0.08
C ALA A 190 3.02 -17.55 0.68
N PRO A 191 1.98 -17.67 1.52
CA PRO A 191 1.60 -16.56 2.38
C PRO A 191 2.83 -16.14 3.19
N ILE A 192 3.19 -14.86 3.12
CA ILE A 192 4.16 -14.28 4.04
C ILE A 192 3.50 -14.37 5.42
N ALA A 193 3.89 -15.38 6.21
CA ALA A 193 3.48 -15.45 7.60
C ALA A 193 3.97 -14.18 8.30
N PRO A 194 3.16 -13.53 9.15
CA PRO A 194 3.67 -12.46 9.97
C PRO A 194 4.84 -13.03 10.76
N GLU A 195 6.02 -12.42 10.63
CA GLU A 195 7.15 -12.70 11.51
C GLU A 195 6.67 -12.44 12.94
N SER A 196 6.33 -13.50 13.65
CA SER A 196 6.18 -13.49 15.09
C SER A 196 7.55 -13.16 15.64
N ASN A 197 7.78 -11.89 15.95
CA ASN A 197 8.82 -11.48 16.89
C ASN A 197 8.46 -12.06 18.26
N GLU A 198 8.80 -13.32 18.48
CA GLU A 198 8.98 -13.84 19.82
C GLU A 198 10.20 -13.11 20.41
N LEU A 199 9.91 -12.10 21.23
CA LEU A 199 10.86 -11.49 22.14
C LEU A 199 11.32 -12.58 23.11
N ASP A 200 12.53 -13.09 22.92
CA ASP A 200 13.18 -13.91 23.93
C ASP A 200 13.74 -12.97 25.03
N GLU A 201 13.35 -13.27 26.27
CA GLU A 201 13.79 -12.58 27.48
C GLU A 201 15.25 -12.95 27.79
N SER A 202 16.20 -12.44 27.01
CA SER A 202 17.56 -12.26 27.52
C SER A 202 18.25 -11.09 26.83
N GLY A 203 18.12 -9.92 27.44
CA GLY A 203 18.91 -8.75 27.09
C GLY A 203 20.41 -9.06 27.23
N LYS A 204 21.07 -9.39 26.11
CA LYS A 204 22.52 -9.23 25.93
C LYS A 204 22.88 -9.20 24.46
N ALA A 205 23.29 -8.02 24.01
CA ALA A 205 23.97 -7.81 22.74
C ALA A 205 25.31 -8.56 22.74
N THR A 206 25.58 -9.32 21.68
CA THR A 206 26.96 -9.71 21.33
C THR A 206 27.19 -9.46 19.85
N VAL A 207 28.26 -8.73 19.57
CA VAL A 207 28.69 -8.24 18.25
C VAL A 207 29.75 -9.18 17.66
N ALA A 208 29.60 -9.47 16.36
CA ALA A 208 30.63 -9.78 15.34
C ALA A 208 31.39 -11.14 15.40
N PRO A 209 32.20 -11.52 14.37
CA PRO A 209 32.10 -11.37 12.91
C PRO A 209 32.49 -12.64 12.09
N HIS A 210 32.28 -12.55 10.76
CA HIS A 210 33.07 -13.11 9.64
C HIS A 210 33.48 -14.60 9.50
N GLN A 211 33.16 -15.09 8.29
CA GLN A 211 33.93 -15.96 7.38
C GLN A 211 34.23 -17.42 7.80
N LYS A 212 33.77 -18.36 6.96
CA LYS A 212 34.63 -19.19 6.08
C LYS A 212 33.81 -20.25 5.31
N LYS A 213 34.05 -20.35 3.99
CA LYS A 213 33.91 -21.60 3.20
C LYS A 213 34.82 -22.69 3.82
N PRO A 214 34.50 -23.99 3.70
CA PRO A 214 35.09 -24.82 2.62
C PRO A 214 34.05 -25.75 1.95
N VAL A 215 34.13 -26.01 0.65
CA VAL A 215 34.95 -27.02 -0.06
C VAL A 215 34.45 -28.46 0.10
N ILE A 216 34.11 -28.99 -1.08
CA ILE A 216 33.80 -30.37 -1.47
C ILE A 216 34.90 -31.34 -1.03
N SER A 217 34.53 -32.52 -0.53
CA SER A 217 35.31 -33.73 -0.82
C SER A 217 34.44 -34.99 -0.84
N ASP A 218 34.73 -35.80 -1.83
CA ASP A 218 34.05 -36.98 -2.32
C ASP A 218 34.46 -38.27 -1.58
N LYS A 219 33.60 -39.29 -1.71
CA LYS A 219 33.84 -40.76 -1.57
C LYS A 219 34.04 -41.35 -0.15
N THR A 220 33.23 -42.37 0.19
CA THR A 220 33.61 -43.80 0.03
C THR A 220 32.49 -44.78 0.47
N LYS A 221 32.14 -45.67 -0.46
CA LYS A 221 31.61 -47.05 -0.45
C LYS A 221 31.12 -47.78 0.83
N MET A 222 30.00 -48.50 0.58
CA MET A 222 29.66 -49.92 0.88
C MET A 222 29.57 -50.41 2.35
N ALA A 223 28.39 -50.91 2.75
CA ALA A 223 28.04 -52.34 2.76
C ALA A 223 26.92 -52.67 3.80
N LEU A 224 25.90 -53.41 3.33
CA LEU A 224 25.18 -54.53 3.95
C LEU A 224 24.79 -54.48 5.45
N SER A 225 23.48 -54.66 5.74
CA SER A 225 22.94 -55.88 6.37
C SER A 225 21.71 -55.66 7.26
N MET A 226 20.61 -56.32 6.88
CA MET A 226 19.60 -57.08 7.66
C MET A 226 18.75 -56.46 8.80
N ASP A 227 17.48 -56.87 8.71
CA ASP A 227 16.47 -57.20 9.72
C ASP A 227 15.66 -56.14 10.48
N GLU A 228 14.42 -56.02 9.98
CA GLU A 228 13.19 -56.51 10.61
C GLU A 228 12.61 -55.82 11.86
N ALA A 229 11.28 -55.68 11.77
CA ALA A 229 10.29 -55.50 12.82
C ALA A 229 9.92 -54.07 13.27
N SER A 230 8.66 -53.77 12.92
CA SER A 230 7.69 -53.11 13.79
C SER A 230 7.74 -51.60 13.89
N ARG A 231 6.94 -50.93 13.06
CA ARG A 231 6.14 -49.77 13.47
C ARG A 231 4.96 -49.55 12.52
N LYS A 232 3.77 -49.77 13.07
CA LYS A 232 2.46 -49.43 12.50
C LYS A 232 2.48 -48.01 11.91
N PRO A 233 1.99 -47.76 10.68
CA PRO A 233 1.71 -46.40 10.27
C PRO A 233 0.47 -45.92 11.02
N ILE A 234 0.65 -44.87 11.81
CA ILE A 234 -0.45 -44.07 12.35
C ILE A 234 -1.15 -43.47 11.14
N ILE A 235 -2.34 -43.98 10.86
CA ILE A 235 -3.33 -43.36 9.99
C ILE A 235 -3.69 -42.03 10.65
N LYS A 236 -3.00 -40.94 10.27
CA LYS A 236 -3.54 -39.60 10.43
C LYS A 236 -4.50 -39.41 9.27
N SER A 237 -5.79 -39.56 9.59
CA SER A 237 -6.93 -39.20 8.76
C SER A 237 -6.70 -37.82 8.15
N LYS A 238 -6.30 -37.83 6.89
CA LYS A 238 -6.40 -36.68 5.99
C LYS A 238 -7.88 -36.33 5.96
N ALA A 239 -8.25 -35.20 6.54
CA ALA A 239 -9.57 -34.65 6.37
C ALA A 239 -9.75 -34.43 4.87
N THR A 240 -10.51 -35.34 4.25
CA THR A 240 -11.07 -35.16 2.92
C THR A 240 -11.96 -33.94 3.01
N ILE A 241 -11.42 -32.79 2.67
CA ILE A 241 -12.23 -31.64 2.29
C ILE A 241 -12.95 -32.10 1.03
N SER A 242 -14.22 -32.43 1.21
CA SER A 242 -15.19 -32.64 0.15
C SER A 242 -15.07 -31.46 -0.82
N SER A 243 -14.47 -31.71 -1.98
CA SER A 243 -14.42 -30.78 -3.10
C SER A 243 -15.85 -30.55 -3.59
N SER A 244 -16.52 -29.57 -3.01
CA SER A 244 -17.55 -28.88 -3.76
C SER A 244 -16.80 -28.06 -4.80
N GLU A 245 -17.01 -28.40 -6.07
CA GLU A 245 -16.52 -27.62 -7.21
C GLU A 245 -17.15 -26.23 -7.10
N VAL A 246 -16.46 -25.28 -6.46
CA VAL A 246 -16.87 -23.88 -6.52
C VAL A 246 -16.67 -23.45 -7.98
N ASN A 247 -17.79 -23.18 -8.66
CA ASN A 247 -17.81 -22.68 -10.02
C ASN A 247 -17.26 -21.24 -9.99
N LEU A 248 -16.21 -20.96 -10.77
CA LEU A 248 -15.58 -19.63 -10.76
C LEU A 248 -16.55 -18.52 -11.14
N ASN A 249 -17.54 -18.81 -12.00
CA ASN A 249 -18.61 -17.87 -12.30
C ASN A 249 -19.48 -17.62 -11.07
N GLU A 250 -19.80 -18.65 -10.28
CA GLU A 250 -20.53 -18.47 -9.01
C GLU A 250 -19.67 -17.76 -7.97
N LEU A 251 -18.35 -17.96 -7.93
CA LEU A 251 -17.46 -17.22 -7.03
C LEU A 251 -17.34 -15.75 -7.43
N ILE A 252 -17.24 -15.47 -8.74
CA ILE A 252 -17.19 -14.12 -9.28
C ILE A 252 -18.55 -13.45 -9.07
N GLU A 253 -19.64 -14.11 -9.43
CA GLU A 253 -20.99 -13.63 -9.17
C GLU A 253 -21.23 -13.46 -7.68
N GLN A 254 -20.83 -14.38 -6.81
CA GLN A 254 -20.95 -14.24 -5.36
C GLN A 254 -20.11 -13.06 -4.86
N LYS A 255 -18.85 -12.89 -5.27
CA LYS A 255 -18.02 -11.74 -4.89
C LYS A 255 -18.56 -10.42 -5.46
N ILE A 256 -19.30 -10.45 -6.58
CA ILE A 256 -20.00 -9.30 -7.16
C ILE A 256 -21.36 -9.08 -6.49
N GLN A 257 -22.07 -10.13 -6.10
CA GLN A 257 -23.37 -10.08 -5.43
C GLN A 257 -23.18 -9.69 -3.97
N GLU A 258 -22.08 -10.08 -3.33
CA GLU A 258 -21.58 -9.51 -2.07
C GLU A 258 -21.27 -8.02 -2.23
N GLN A 259 -20.97 -7.53 -3.44
CA GLN A 259 -20.86 -6.09 -3.76
C GLN A 259 -22.18 -5.42 -4.17
N VAL A 260 -23.21 -6.16 -4.62
CA VAL A 260 -24.48 -5.61 -5.16
C VAL A 260 -25.66 -5.75 -4.19
N ASN A 261 -25.74 -6.85 -3.44
CA ASN A 261 -26.72 -7.07 -2.37
C ASN A 261 -26.32 -6.40 -1.05
N HIS A 262 -25.11 -5.86 -0.96
CA HIS A 262 -24.74 -4.83 -0.02
C HIS A 262 -24.53 -3.54 -0.81
N PRO A 263 -25.50 -2.61 -0.84
CA PRO A 263 -25.19 -1.27 -1.31
C PRO A 263 -24.17 -0.70 -0.32
N ASP A 264 -22.89 -0.72 -0.68
CA ASP A 264 -21.85 0.12 -0.08
C ASP A 264 -21.53 -0.13 1.41
N ASP A 265 -21.74 -1.36 1.95
CA ASP A 265 -21.61 -1.63 3.39
C ASP A 265 -20.85 -2.94 3.79
N SER A 266 -20.10 -3.59 2.89
CA SER A 266 -19.19 -4.67 3.34
C SER A 266 -17.98 -4.99 2.41
N LEU A 267 -17.12 -4.01 2.10
CA LEU A 267 -15.72 -4.20 2.55
C LEU A 267 -15.86 -4.34 4.04
N GLN A 268 -15.36 -5.40 4.69
CA GLN A 268 -15.50 -5.61 6.13
C GLN A 268 -15.36 -4.28 6.89
N ASP A 269 -16.50 -3.60 7.10
CA ASP A 269 -16.47 -2.18 7.36
C ASP A 269 -16.40 -2.13 8.85
N GLU A 270 -15.18 -2.26 9.33
CA GLU A 270 -14.88 -2.18 10.73
C GLU A 270 -15.50 -0.88 11.32
N TRP A 271 -15.71 0.16 10.50
CA TRP A 271 -16.27 1.46 10.91
C TRP A 271 -17.80 1.50 10.97
N GLY A 272 -18.50 0.74 10.12
CA GLY A 272 -19.94 0.53 10.13
C GLY A 272 -20.80 1.82 10.22
N PRO A 273 -21.99 1.77 10.86
CA PRO A 273 -22.93 2.89 10.90
C PRO A 273 -22.47 4.08 11.77
N LYS A 274 -21.38 3.94 12.53
CA LYS A 274 -20.80 5.02 13.33
C LYS A 274 -19.97 6.01 12.52
N LEU A 275 -19.65 5.68 11.27
CA LEU A 275 -19.15 6.64 10.30
C LEU A 275 -20.36 7.19 9.52
N PRO A 276 -20.97 8.33 9.88
CA PRO A 276 -22.18 8.85 9.23
C PRO A 276 -21.89 9.53 7.87
N LEU A 277 -20.88 9.06 7.13
CA LEU A 277 -20.55 9.51 5.78
C LEU A 277 -21.22 8.60 4.74
N LYS A 278 -21.64 9.17 3.61
CA LYS A 278 -22.28 8.43 2.52
C LYS A 278 -21.61 8.71 1.18
N GLY A 279 -21.69 7.74 0.25
CA GLY A 279 -21.25 7.89 -1.13
C GLY A 279 -19.78 8.32 -1.26
N ASN A 280 -19.52 9.28 -2.13
CA ASN A 280 -18.14 9.70 -2.45
C ASN A 280 -17.39 10.26 -1.24
N THR A 281 -18.04 10.97 -0.31
CA THR A 281 -17.38 11.50 0.90
C THR A 281 -16.92 10.37 1.82
N ARG A 282 -17.74 9.30 1.95
CA ARG A 282 -17.34 8.08 2.68
C ARG A 282 -16.11 7.44 2.04
N LYS A 283 -16.14 7.27 0.72
CA LYS A 283 -15.04 6.68 -0.05
C LYS A 283 -13.75 7.51 0.08
N HIS A 284 -13.84 8.83 0.01
CA HIS A 284 -12.69 9.72 0.19
C HIS A 284 -12.10 9.63 1.60
N PHE A 285 -12.95 9.62 2.63
CA PHE A 285 -12.50 9.44 4.01
C PHE A 285 -11.84 8.07 4.22
N LEU A 286 -12.44 7.00 3.70
CA LEU A 286 -11.89 5.64 3.79
C LEU A 286 -10.53 5.53 3.09
N ASN A 287 -10.40 6.08 1.88
CA ASN A 287 -9.12 6.14 1.17
C ASN A 287 -8.07 6.96 1.95
N LEU A 288 -8.49 8.03 2.62
CA LEU A 288 -7.60 8.87 3.42
C LEU A 288 -7.07 8.13 4.65
N ILE A 289 -7.91 7.30 5.29
CA ILE A 289 -7.47 6.48 6.43
C ILE A 289 -6.68 5.24 5.98
N GLU A 290 -6.83 4.75 4.75
CA GLU A 290 -6.04 3.63 4.22
C GLU A 290 -4.53 3.92 4.23
N ASP A 291 -4.14 5.19 4.07
CA ASP A 291 -2.75 5.65 4.14
C ASP A 291 -2.10 5.52 5.53
N PHE A 292 -2.89 5.27 6.58
CA PHE A 292 -2.37 5.07 7.93
C PHE A 292 -1.97 3.60 8.16
N ALA A 293 -0.99 3.40 9.05
CA ALA A 293 -0.61 2.05 9.49
C ALA A 293 -1.81 1.35 10.15
N GLU A 294 -1.84 0.02 10.10
CA GLU A 294 -2.97 -0.75 10.63
C GLU A 294 -3.22 -0.48 12.13
N SER A 295 -2.16 -0.27 12.92
CA SER A 295 -2.25 0.13 14.32
C SER A 295 -2.95 1.48 14.51
N ASP A 296 -2.65 2.45 13.65
CA ASP A 296 -3.20 3.81 13.70
C ASP A 296 -4.69 3.80 13.31
N ARG A 297 -5.05 3.02 12.28
CA ARG A 297 -6.45 2.79 11.89
C ARG A 297 -7.26 2.17 13.03
N LYS A 298 -6.70 1.16 13.73
CA LYS A 298 -7.37 0.52 14.88
C LYS A 298 -7.58 1.49 16.04
N ASP A 299 -6.62 2.39 16.29
CA ASP A 299 -6.74 3.37 17.37
C ASP A 299 -7.73 4.49 17.03
N LEU A 300 -7.72 4.99 15.79
CA LEU A 300 -8.72 5.94 15.31
C LEU A 300 -10.13 5.35 15.37
N LYS A 301 -10.27 4.09 14.97
CA LYS A 301 -11.54 3.35 15.07
C LYS A 301 -12.01 3.24 16.51
N LYS A 302 -11.14 2.87 17.45
CA LYS A 302 -11.50 2.80 18.88
C LYS A 302 -11.92 4.16 19.43
N LEU A 303 -11.23 5.23 19.03
CA LEU A 303 -11.62 6.60 19.38
C LEU A 303 -13.04 6.90 18.90
N PHE A 304 -13.33 6.64 17.62
CA PHE A 304 -14.66 6.83 17.04
C PHE A 304 -15.70 5.92 17.70
N ASP A 305 -15.32 4.70 18.09
CA ASP A 305 -16.23 3.80 18.78
C ASP A 305 -16.63 4.28 20.18
N GLN A 306 -15.77 5.06 20.84
CA GLN A 306 -15.96 5.58 22.20
C GLN A 306 -16.43 7.04 22.24
N THR A 307 -16.48 7.71 21.08
CA THR A 307 -16.95 9.09 20.92
C THR A 307 -18.45 9.08 20.62
N ASP A 308 -19.16 10.11 21.07
CA ASP A 308 -20.60 10.24 20.84
C ASP A 308 -20.89 10.35 19.33
N PRO A 309 -21.88 9.61 18.78
CA PRO A 309 -22.15 9.59 17.33
C PRO A 309 -22.42 10.98 16.73
N GLU A 310 -23.11 11.86 17.46
CA GLU A 310 -23.37 13.24 17.00
C GLU A 310 -22.08 14.07 16.97
N SER A 311 -21.14 13.83 17.88
CA SER A 311 -19.84 14.52 17.88
C SER A 311 -18.97 14.06 16.72
N ILE A 312 -18.98 12.77 16.38
CA ILE A 312 -18.33 12.23 15.17
C ILE A 312 -18.96 12.86 13.92
N LYS A 313 -20.29 12.93 13.85
CA LYS A 313 -20.99 13.54 12.73
C LYS A 313 -20.61 15.01 12.54
N ARG A 314 -20.53 15.79 13.62
CA ARG A 314 -20.08 17.18 13.59
C ARG A 314 -18.61 17.29 13.17
N PHE A 315 -17.74 16.47 13.74
CA PHE A 315 -16.33 16.38 13.34
C PHE A 315 -16.17 16.10 11.85
N LEU A 316 -16.96 15.17 11.29
CA LEU A 316 -16.89 14.83 9.88
C LEU A 316 -17.57 15.86 8.97
N SER A 317 -18.50 16.68 9.47
CA SER A 317 -19.12 17.74 8.66
C SER A 317 -18.16 18.86 8.27
N VAL A 318 -17.07 19.05 9.03
CA VAL A 318 -16.03 20.04 8.71
C VAL A 318 -14.95 19.48 7.77
N TYR A 319 -15.03 18.20 7.40
CA TYR A 319 -14.10 17.53 6.49
C TYR A 319 -13.97 18.24 5.15
N ASP A 320 -15.10 18.53 4.49
CA ASP A 320 -15.14 19.10 3.14
C ASP A 320 -15.14 20.65 3.12
N THR A 321 -15.30 21.30 4.27
CA THR A 321 -15.57 22.75 4.36
C THR A 321 -14.54 23.53 5.17
N GLY A 322 -13.84 22.87 6.08
CA GLY A 322 -12.95 23.51 7.06
C GLY A 322 -11.46 23.24 6.85
N TYR A 323 -11.10 22.20 6.12
CA TYR A 323 -9.73 21.69 6.02
C TYR A 323 -9.39 21.28 4.59
N SER A 324 -8.14 21.48 4.18
CA SER A 324 -7.59 20.73 3.06
C SER A 324 -7.40 19.26 3.45
N VAL A 325 -7.33 18.37 2.46
CA VAL A 325 -7.12 16.92 2.65
C VAL A 325 -5.90 16.63 3.53
N ASP A 326 -4.81 17.35 3.32
CA ASP A 326 -3.56 17.20 4.09
C ASP A 326 -3.70 17.71 5.53
N GLU A 327 -4.37 18.84 5.75
CA GLU A 327 -4.62 19.35 7.10
C GLU A 327 -5.57 18.43 7.87
N PHE A 328 -6.56 17.86 7.21
CA PHE A 328 -7.47 16.91 7.81
C PHE A 328 -6.78 15.59 8.15
N LYS A 329 -5.88 15.11 7.27
CA LYS A 329 -5.04 13.94 7.57
C LYS A 329 -4.12 14.20 8.77
N GLN A 330 -3.51 15.38 8.86
CA GLN A 330 -2.73 15.77 10.04
C GLN A 330 -3.59 15.89 11.30
N LEU A 331 -4.84 16.34 11.18
CA LEU A 331 -5.79 16.39 12.29
C LEU A 331 -6.12 14.98 12.80
N LEU A 332 -6.38 14.02 11.89
CA LEU A 332 -6.58 12.61 12.28
C LEU A 332 -5.34 12.02 12.94
N ASP A 333 -4.15 12.25 12.40
CA ASP A 333 -2.88 11.82 13.00
C ASP A 333 -2.70 12.40 14.41
N THR A 334 -3.04 13.68 14.59
CA THR A 334 -3.02 14.35 15.89
C THR A 334 -3.97 13.70 16.88
N LEU A 335 -5.19 13.34 16.45
CA LEU A 335 -6.18 12.65 17.28
C LEU A 335 -5.72 11.24 17.66
N ILE A 336 -5.06 10.52 16.75
CA ILE A 336 -4.50 9.19 17.01
C ILE A 336 -3.38 9.26 18.05
N CYS A 337 -2.44 10.20 17.91
CA CYS A 337 -1.37 10.42 18.89
C CYS A 337 -1.94 10.76 20.26
N LEU A 338 -2.88 11.71 20.32
CA LEU A 338 -3.52 12.10 21.58
C LEU A 338 -4.29 10.95 22.21
N TYR A 339 -5.00 10.15 21.42
CA TYR A 339 -5.76 9.02 21.92
C TYR A 339 -4.86 7.93 22.52
N ARG A 340 -3.67 7.70 21.96
CA ARG A 340 -2.68 6.77 22.54
C ARG A 340 -2.16 7.24 23.89
N ASP A 341 -1.83 8.53 24.00
CA ASP A 341 -1.18 9.07 25.19
C ASP A 341 -2.17 9.42 26.31
N VAL A 342 -3.34 9.96 25.94
CA VAL A 342 -4.38 10.47 26.84
C VAL A 342 -5.79 10.18 26.30
N PRO A 343 -6.21 8.89 26.25
CA PRO A 343 -7.46 8.48 25.61
C PRO A 343 -8.69 9.17 26.22
N HIS A 344 -8.78 9.24 27.55
CA HIS A 344 -9.89 9.88 28.26
C HIS A 344 -10.04 11.38 27.95
N LEU A 345 -8.94 12.13 27.83
CA LEU A 345 -8.98 13.55 27.46
C LEU A 345 -9.33 13.74 25.99
N THR A 346 -8.86 12.83 25.13
CA THR A 346 -9.14 12.89 23.69
C THR A 346 -10.60 12.63 23.40
N ILE A 347 -11.21 11.62 24.04
CA ILE A 347 -12.66 11.35 23.94
C ILE A 347 -13.45 12.55 24.49
N LYS A 348 -13.06 13.08 25.66
CA LYS A 348 -13.71 14.25 26.26
C LYS A 348 -13.66 15.47 25.34
N MET A 349 -12.50 15.74 24.72
CA MET A 349 -12.31 16.81 23.74
C MET A 349 -13.19 16.61 22.50
N CYS A 350 -13.26 15.39 21.96
CA CYS A 350 -14.08 15.07 20.80
C CYS A 350 -15.58 15.21 21.08
N ASN A 351 -16.05 14.81 22.27
CA ASN A 351 -17.46 14.89 22.63
C ASN A 351 -17.91 16.33 22.88
N ASP A 352 -17.18 17.07 23.73
CA ASP A 352 -17.42 18.48 23.99
C ASP A 352 -16.15 19.18 24.53
N GLY A 353 -15.48 19.92 23.64
CA GLY A 353 -14.29 20.69 23.97
C GLY A 353 -14.50 21.76 25.06
N ASN A 354 -15.73 22.23 25.28
CA ASN A 354 -16.03 23.23 26.32
C ASN A 354 -16.03 22.64 27.74
N THR A 355 -16.03 21.32 27.87
CA THR A 355 -15.94 20.63 29.17
C THR A 355 -14.51 20.44 29.66
N LEU A 356 -13.51 20.75 28.82
CA LEU A 356 -12.10 20.67 29.19
C LEU A 356 -11.79 21.70 30.27
N THR A 357 -11.22 21.25 31.37
CA THR A 357 -10.67 22.15 32.39
C THR A 357 -9.35 22.74 31.89
N THR A 358 -8.90 23.85 32.47
CA THR A 358 -7.57 24.41 32.16
C THR A 358 -6.44 23.39 32.38
N GLY A 359 -6.62 22.44 33.30
CA GLY A 359 -5.68 21.33 33.50
C GLY A 359 -5.69 20.32 32.34
N ASP A 360 -6.86 20.03 31.79
CA ASP A 360 -7.02 19.14 30.63
C ASP A 360 -6.39 19.76 29.38
N GLU A 361 -6.68 21.04 29.13
CA GLU A 361 -6.10 21.81 28.01
C GLU A 361 -4.57 21.84 28.09
N LEU A 362 -4.01 22.09 29.27
CA LEU A 362 -2.56 22.08 29.47
C LEU A 362 -1.95 20.69 29.24
N ALA A 363 -2.65 19.63 29.62
CA ALA A 363 -2.21 18.25 29.41
C ALA A 363 -2.20 17.86 27.93
N ILE A 364 -3.18 18.33 27.15
CA ILE A 364 -3.24 18.16 25.68
C ILE A 364 -2.14 19.01 25.02
N TRP A 365 -1.95 20.26 25.46
CA TRP A 365 -0.95 21.18 24.92
C TRP A 365 0.49 20.70 25.11
N ARG A 366 0.79 20.02 26.22
CA ARG A 366 2.13 19.45 26.46
C ARG A 366 2.47 18.29 25.52
N ARG A 367 1.46 17.68 24.88
CA ARG A 367 1.59 16.54 23.98
C ARG A 367 1.43 16.91 22.51
N THR A 368 1.20 18.18 22.21
CA THR A 368 0.97 18.67 20.86
C THR A 368 2.00 19.71 20.45
N ASN A 369 2.45 19.65 19.20
CA ASN A 369 3.32 20.67 18.62
C ASN A 369 2.53 21.91 18.17
N GLY A 370 3.21 22.93 17.65
CA GLY A 370 2.57 24.20 17.26
C GLY A 370 1.47 24.02 16.20
N ASN A 371 1.76 23.26 15.14
CA ASN A 371 0.82 23.02 14.05
C ASN A 371 -0.39 22.19 14.51
N GLN A 372 -0.16 21.17 15.34
CA GLN A 372 -1.23 20.35 15.91
C GLN A 372 -2.19 21.17 16.77
N ARG A 373 -1.65 22.12 17.56
CA ARG A 373 -2.48 23.05 18.35
C ARG A 373 -3.30 23.97 17.48
N GLU A 374 -2.73 24.47 16.39
CA GLU A 374 -3.44 25.31 15.43
C GLU A 374 -4.61 24.56 14.78
N LEU A 375 -4.38 23.32 14.33
CA LEU A 375 -5.43 22.46 13.74
C LEU A 375 -6.57 22.16 14.73
N LEU A 376 -6.24 21.83 15.99
CA LEU A 376 -7.23 21.58 17.05
C LEU A 376 -7.99 22.85 17.44
N THR A 377 -7.32 24.00 17.48
CA THR A 377 -7.96 25.29 17.78
C THR A 377 -8.96 25.65 16.67
N ARG A 378 -8.54 25.53 15.41
CA ARG A 378 -9.41 25.74 14.25
C ARG A 378 -10.60 24.78 14.25
N LEU A 379 -10.40 23.53 14.69
CA LEU A 379 -11.47 22.53 14.77
C LEU A 379 -12.52 22.99 15.77
N ARG A 380 -12.09 23.37 16.97
CA ARG A 380 -12.96 23.89 18.02
C ARG A 380 -13.75 25.11 17.55
N ASP A 381 -13.10 26.05 16.87
CA ASP A 381 -13.73 27.29 16.42
C ASP A 381 -14.81 26.96 15.35
N LEU A 382 -14.49 26.11 14.36
CA LEU A 382 -15.45 25.65 13.35
C LEU A 382 -16.64 24.89 13.95
N LEU A 383 -16.40 24.03 14.94
CA LEU A 383 -17.46 23.28 15.61
C LEU A 383 -18.35 24.17 16.50
N SER A 384 -17.79 25.26 17.04
CA SER A 384 -18.54 26.26 17.82
C SER A 384 -19.46 27.09 16.93
N ASP A 385 -18.98 27.46 15.73
CA ASP A 385 -19.78 28.19 14.74
C ASP A 385 -20.96 27.37 14.21
N LEU A 386 -20.83 26.04 14.14
CA LEU A 386 -21.90 25.12 13.75
C LEU A 386 -22.96 24.88 14.85
N SER A 387 -22.69 25.33 16.08
CA SER A 387 -23.57 25.13 17.24
C SER A 387 -24.42 26.37 17.58
N ASN A 388 -24.20 27.50 16.88
CA ASN A 388 -25.00 28.72 16.92
C ASN A 388 -25.88 28.82 15.66
#